data_AF-A0A1J4KXJ2-F1
#
_entry.id   AF-A0A1J4KXJ2-F1
#
_cell.length_a   1.000
_cell.length_b   1.000
_cell.length_c   1.000
_cell.angle_alpha   90.00
_cell.angle_beta   90.00
_cell.angle_gamma   90.00
#
_symmetry.space_group_name_H-M   'P 1'
#
loop_
_entity.id
_entity.type
_entity.pdbx_description
1 polymer ?
#
loop_
_entity_poly.entity_id
_entity_poly.type
_entity_poly.pdbx_seq_one_letter_code
_entity_poly.pdbx_strand_id
1 'polypeptide(L)'
;MRMTEFVQEKREVFLIQLIIDRKNKEIARLNNQAKSEENDLQDREMKIAETSNEYKMTSAQIEAALARARKSSEAATKKRVELQKELKCESQTVALIQSEILKNQDTLEAYRQYDEFLHSIIPNGKDFDSHFQSPETLLKYFDDIEQENLFLLDQFQNRTEEIEKDMTKYDKDMNQYDATYSVLKERVDSLPVVPEEQTELMEGNVHESEFIDNELQRLSNLIYSTFVKCFGTGSSLSAITMLEILEQGMEDLYDRIQYVKPSFRNEKMSIIDKQRHLQELRDEAERKEAQQQEKMLKAIERAKKPIPKKNGKPIRGRMLPNMFIKKDEEAERQRMLERKRIEDLLYGPDLE
;
A
#
# COMPACT_ATOMS: atom_id res chain seq x y z
N MET A 1 106.10 -42.82 121.65
CA MET A 1 105.59 -42.35 120.34
C MET A 1 106.39 -41.13 119.95
N ARG A 2 107.14 -41.19 118.84
CA ARG A 2 107.98 -40.04 118.44
C ARG A 2 107.04 -38.93 117.99
N MET A 3 107.26 -37.70 118.45
CA MET A 3 106.45 -36.50 118.10
C MET A 3 106.13 -36.38 116.61
N THR A 4 107.00 -36.89 115.75
CA THR A 4 106.84 -36.95 114.29
C THR A 4 105.65 -37.79 113.84
N GLU A 5 105.36 -38.93 114.48
CA GLU A 5 104.24 -39.82 114.13
C GLU A 5 102.89 -39.19 114.48
N PHE A 6 102.76 -38.59 115.66
CA PHE A 6 101.55 -37.88 116.08
C PHE A 6 101.24 -36.68 115.18
N VAL A 7 102.27 -35.93 114.77
CA VAL A 7 102.13 -34.82 113.82
C VAL A 7 101.71 -35.33 112.43
N GLN A 8 102.20 -36.49 112.02
CA GLN A 8 101.83 -37.12 110.75
C GLN A 8 100.37 -37.61 110.77
N GLU A 9 99.94 -38.34 111.79
CA GLU A 9 98.54 -38.76 111.96
C GLU A 9 97.58 -37.56 112.01
N LYS A 10 97.94 -36.49 112.74
CA LYS A 10 97.13 -35.26 112.76
C LYS A 10 97.04 -34.60 111.39
N ARG A 11 98.14 -34.56 110.62
CA ARG A 11 98.12 -34.05 109.23
C ARG A 11 97.24 -34.90 108.32
N GLU A 12 97.28 -36.22 108.45
CA GLU A 12 96.43 -37.13 107.69
C GLU A 12 94.94 -36.92 108.02
N VAL A 13 94.60 -36.79 109.31
CA VAL A 13 93.23 -36.48 109.75
C VAL A 13 92.74 -35.14 109.19
N PHE A 14 93.55 -34.08 109.26
CA PHE A 14 93.18 -32.78 108.68
C PHE A 14 93.08 -32.79 107.15
N LEU A 15 93.93 -33.57 106.47
CA LEU A 15 93.85 -33.73 105.02
C LEU A 15 92.57 -34.47 104.60
N ILE A 16 92.21 -35.53 105.32
CA ILE A 16 90.95 -36.26 105.13
C ILE A 16 89.77 -35.31 105.38
N GLN A 17 89.79 -34.53 106.45
CA GLN A 17 88.74 -33.55 106.75
C GLN A 17 88.58 -32.52 105.63
N LEU A 18 89.69 -31.98 105.09
CA LEU A 18 89.66 -31.04 103.99
C LEU A 18 89.10 -31.67 102.70
N ILE A 19 89.43 -32.93 102.42
CA ILE A 19 88.86 -33.69 101.30
C ILE A 19 87.36 -33.91 101.50
N ILE A 20 86.93 -34.29 102.71
CA ILE A 20 85.52 -34.47 103.07
C ILE A 20 84.77 -33.15 102.88
N ASP A 21 85.28 -32.04 103.41
CA ASP A 21 84.63 -30.72 103.29
C ASP A 21 84.55 -30.27 101.83
N ARG A 22 85.60 -30.52 101.03
CA ARG A 22 85.59 -30.23 99.59
C ARG A 22 84.57 -31.11 98.86
N LYS A 23 84.50 -32.40 99.17
CA LYS A 23 83.52 -33.33 98.60
C LYS A 23 82.10 -32.97 99.02
N ASN A 24 81.88 -32.60 100.28
CA ASN A 24 80.58 -32.14 100.78
C ASN A 24 80.12 -30.84 100.10
N LYS A 25 81.03 -29.90 99.85
CA LYS A 25 80.73 -28.69 99.06
C LYS A 25 80.37 -29.02 97.62
N GLU A 26 81.10 -29.96 97.00
CA GLU A 26 80.81 -30.39 95.63
C GLU A 26 79.47 -31.15 95.55
N ILE A 27 79.18 -32.02 96.51
CA ILE A 27 77.88 -32.70 96.65
C ILE A 27 76.76 -31.67 96.81
N ALA A 28 76.94 -30.65 97.66
CA ALA A 28 75.93 -29.60 97.84
C ALA A 28 75.70 -28.81 96.54
N ARG A 29 76.75 -28.50 95.78
CA ARG A 29 76.64 -27.85 94.46
C ARG A 29 75.87 -28.71 93.48
N LEU A 30 76.23 -30.00 93.36
CA LEU A 30 75.55 -30.95 92.46
C LEU A 30 74.09 -31.16 92.87
N ASN A 31 73.79 -31.25 94.16
CA ASN A 31 72.41 -31.35 94.65
C ASN A 31 71.59 -30.10 94.34
N ASN A 32 72.17 -28.92 94.51
CA ASN A 32 71.49 -27.67 94.15
C ASN A 32 71.26 -27.56 92.64
N GLN A 33 72.23 -28.00 91.83
CA GLN A 33 72.07 -28.07 90.38
C GLN A 33 70.98 -29.07 89.97
N ALA A 34 71.02 -30.29 90.49
CA ALA A 34 70.00 -31.31 90.24
C ALA A 34 68.61 -30.83 90.64
N LYS A 35 68.48 -30.16 91.79
CA LYS A 35 67.20 -29.58 92.25
C LYS A 35 66.71 -28.45 91.34
N SER A 36 67.61 -27.61 90.83
CA SER A 36 67.23 -26.57 89.86
C SER A 36 66.75 -27.18 88.55
N GLU A 37 67.47 -28.18 88.04
CA GLU A 37 67.10 -28.89 86.81
C GLU A 37 65.79 -29.65 86.97
N GLU A 38 65.54 -30.25 88.13
CA GLU A 38 64.28 -30.93 88.47
C GLU A 38 63.10 -29.95 88.48
N ASN A 39 63.26 -28.77 89.10
CA ASN A 39 62.23 -27.72 89.06
C ASN A 39 61.97 -27.23 87.63
N ASP A 40 63.02 -27.02 86.82
CA ASP A 40 62.89 -26.58 85.43
C ASP A 40 62.18 -27.63 84.56
N LEU A 41 62.44 -28.91 84.81
CA LEU A 41 61.76 -30.01 84.13
C LEU A 41 60.29 -30.08 84.54
N GLN A 42 59.98 -29.94 85.82
CA GLN A 42 58.62 -29.93 86.33
C GLN A 42 57.79 -28.78 85.73
N ASP A 43 58.38 -27.58 85.62
CA ASP A 43 57.72 -26.43 84.98
C ASP A 43 57.47 -26.67 83.47
N ARG A 44 58.40 -27.35 82.78
CA ARG A 44 58.21 -27.73 81.37
C ARG A 44 57.14 -28.80 81.22
N GLU A 45 57.13 -29.83 82.06
CA GLU A 45 56.10 -30.86 82.04
C GLU A 45 54.71 -30.27 82.28
N MET A 46 54.58 -29.34 83.24
CA MET A 46 53.34 -28.61 83.50
C MET A 46 52.88 -27.81 82.29
N LYS A 47 53.77 -27.06 81.63
CA LYS A 47 53.44 -26.33 80.39
C LYS A 47 53.05 -27.26 79.24
N ILE A 48 53.70 -28.40 79.10
CA ILE A 48 53.36 -29.41 78.09
C ILE A 48 51.96 -29.99 78.40
N ALA A 49 51.65 -30.26 79.66
CA ALA A 49 50.33 -30.75 80.07
C ALA A 49 49.22 -29.72 79.82
N GLU A 50 49.47 -28.44 80.14
CA GLU A 50 48.55 -27.33 79.86
C GLU A 50 48.27 -27.19 78.37
N THR A 51 49.32 -27.07 77.55
CA THR A 51 49.18 -26.96 76.09
C THR A 51 48.52 -28.20 75.48
N SER A 52 48.82 -29.41 75.98
CA SER A 52 48.15 -30.64 75.55
C SER A 52 46.64 -30.59 75.82
N ASN A 53 46.23 -30.06 76.98
CA ASN A 53 44.81 -29.88 77.29
C ASN A 53 44.16 -28.81 76.42
N GLU A 54 44.84 -27.70 76.14
CA GLU A 54 44.36 -26.67 75.21
C GLU A 54 44.13 -27.24 73.80
N TYR A 55 45.07 -28.05 73.30
CA TYR A 55 44.90 -28.74 72.01
C TYR A 55 43.71 -29.71 72.01
N LYS A 56 43.51 -30.48 73.07
CA LYS A 56 42.34 -31.37 73.19
C LYS A 56 41.04 -30.57 73.17
N MET A 57 40.97 -29.47 73.91
CA MET A 57 39.78 -28.62 73.97
C MET A 57 39.49 -27.96 72.63
N THR A 58 40.50 -27.41 71.96
CA THR A 58 40.32 -26.79 70.64
C THR A 58 39.99 -27.83 69.57
N SER A 59 40.59 -29.02 69.60
CA SER A 59 40.23 -30.13 68.70
C SER A 59 38.77 -30.53 68.87
N ALA A 60 38.31 -30.71 70.11
CA ALA A 60 36.91 -31.04 70.39
C ALA A 60 35.95 -29.94 69.93
N GLN A 61 36.33 -28.66 70.10
CA GLN A 61 35.54 -27.53 69.60
C GLN A 61 35.45 -27.51 68.07
N ILE A 62 36.56 -27.78 67.37
CA ILE A 62 36.62 -27.84 65.91
C ILE A 62 35.76 -29.01 65.41
N GLU A 63 35.90 -30.20 66.00
CA GLU A 63 35.08 -31.36 65.64
C GLU A 63 33.58 -31.09 65.83
N ALA A 64 33.20 -30.46 66.95
CA ALA A 64 31.81 -30.08 67.22
C ALA A 64 31.30 -29.01 66.24
N ALA A 65 32.13 -28.03 65.85
CA ALA A 65 31.78 -27.04 64.84
C ALA A 65 31.61 -27.68 63.46
N LEU A 66 32.51 -28.58 63.09
CA LEU A 66 32.48 -29.32 61.83
C LEU A 66 31.24 -30.22 61.74
N ALA A 67 30.91 -30.95 62.81
CA ALA A 67 29.70 -31.76 62.88
C ALA A 67 28.42 -30.93 62.72
N ARG A 68 28.35 -29.75 63.36
CA ARG A 68 27.22 -28.82 63.20
C ARG A 68 27.12 -28.29 61.77
N ALA A 69 28.24 -27.90 61.16
CA ALA A 69 28.29 -27.43 59.78
C ALA A 69 27.85 -28.53 58.79
N ARG A 70 28.32 -29.78 58.98
CA ARG A 70 27.89 -30.94 58.18
C ARG A 70 26.39 -31.17 58.29
N LYS A 71 25.86 -31.23 59.52
CA LYS A 71 24.42 -31.42 59.74
C LYS A 71 23.58 -30.32 59.09
N SER A 72 24.02 -29.06 59.18
CA SER A 72 23.34 -27.93 58.51
C SER A 72 23.40 -28.03 56.99
N SER A 73 24.54 -28.45 56.43
CA SER A 73 24.73 -28.65 54.99
C SER A 73 23.87 -29.80 54.45
N GLU A 74 23.82 -30.92 55.17
CA GLU A 74 22.96 -32.06 54.83
C GLU A 74 21.49 -31.68 54.87
N ALA A 75 21.04 -30.94 55.89
CA ALA A 75 19.66 -30.46 55.98
C ALA A 75 19.29 -29.51 54.82
N ALA A 76 20.18 -28.58 54.47
CA ALA A 76 19.99 -27.68 53.33
C ALA A 76 19.96 -28.45 52.01
N THR A 77 20.83 -29.44 51.83
CA THR A 77 20.89 -30.28 50.63
C THR A 77 19.62 -31.12 50.49
N LYS A 78 19.13 -31.70 51.59
CA LYS A 78 17.87 -32.46 51.60
C LYS A 78 16.69 -31.58 51.19
N LYS A 79 16.56 -30.39 51.78
CA LYS A 79 15.51 -29.43 51.42
C LYS A 79 15.59 -29.00 49.95
N ARG A 80 16.80 -28.80 49.43
CA ARG A 80 17.01 -28.47 48.01
C ARG A 80 16.51 -29.60 47.10
N VAL A 81 16.82 -30.86 47.43
CA VAL A 81 16.38 -32.03 46.64
C VAL A 81 14.87 -32.20 46.69
N GLU A 82 14.23 -31.99 47.85
CA GLU A 82 12.78 -32.02 47.99
C GLU A 82 12.11 -30.95 47.11
N LEU A 83 12.55 -29.69 47.20
CA LEU A 83 12.04 -28.60 46.37
C LEU A 83 12.26 -28.84 44.88
N GLN A 84 13.40 -29.43 44.49
CA GLN A 84 13.67 -29.77 43.09
C GLN A 84 12.73 -30.86 42.57
N LYS A 85 12.35 -31.81 43.42
CA LYS A 85 11.38 -32.86 43.07
C LYS A 85 9.98 -32.26 42.89
N GLU A 86 9.56 -31.38 43.80
CA GLU A 86 8.28 -30.66 43.69
C GLU A 86 8.22 -29.81 42.43
N LEU A 87 9.27 -29.02 42.16
CA LEU A 87 9.37 -28.20 40.96
C LEU A 87 9.32 -29.03 39.67
N LYS A 88 9.93 -30.22 39.67
CA LYS A 88 9.85 -31.13 38.52
C LYS A 88 8.44 -31.68 38.34
N CYS A 89 7.75 -32.01 39.43
CA CYS A 89 6.36 -32.47 39.39
C CYS A 89 5.45 -31.37 38.83
N GLU A 90 5.56 -30.14 39.33
CA GLU A 90 4.78 -29.00 38.84
C GLU A 90 5.12 -28.64 37.39
N SER A 91 6.40 -28.73 37.00
CA SER A 91 6.77 -28.51 35.60
C SER A 91 6.13 -29.55 34.68
N GLN A 92 5.95 -30.79 35.14
CA GLN A 92 5.27 -31.84 34.38
C GLN A 92 3.76 -31.60 34.29
N THR A 93 3.10 -31.19 35.39
CA THR A 93 1.68 -30.87 35.38
C THR A 93 1.38 -29.70 34.45
N VAL A 94 2.20 -28.64 34.48
CA VAL A 94 2.10 -27.51 33.55
C VAL A 94 2.24 -27.96 32.09
N ALA A 95 3.20 -28.83 31.78
CA ALA A 95 3.37 -29.34 30.42
C ALA A 95 2.16 -30.16 29.93
N LEU A 96 1.55 -30.97 30.82
CA LEU A 96 0.33 -31.72 30.50
C LEU A 96 -0.85 -30.77 30.22
N ILE A 97 -1.06 -29.78 31.09
CA ILE A 97 -2.12 -28.76 30.93
C ILE A 97 -1.92 -27.98 29.63
N GLN A 98 -0.68 -27.59 29.30
CA GLN A 98 -0.37 -26.91 28.04
C GLN A 98 -0.70 -27.78 26.82
N SER A 99 -0.37 -29.07 26.86
CA SER A 99 -0.73 -30.00 25.78
C SER A 99 -2.25 -30.12 25.63
N GLU A 100 -3.01 -30.13 26.73
CA GLU A 100 -4.47 -30.18 26.69
C GLU A 100 -5.07 -28.87 26.16
N ILE A 101 -4.53 -27.72 26.56
CA ILE A 101 -4.93 -26.41 26.01
C ILE A 101 -4.73 -26.37 24.51
N LEU A 102 -3.58 -26.85 24.00
CA LEU A 102 -3.32 -26.87 22.55
C LEU A 102 -4.32 -27.75 21.81
N LYS A 103 -4.61 -28.97 22.31
CA LYS A 103 -5.64 -29.83 21.72
C LYS A 103 -7.03 -29.19 21.72
N ASN A 104 -7.37 -28.50 22.81
CA ASN A 104 -8.64 -27.78 22.92
C ASN A 104 -8.69 -26.56 21.98
N GLN A 105 -7.55 -25.91 21.70
CA GLN A 105 -7.46 -24.83 20.72
C GLN A 105 -7.64 -25.36 19.29
N ASP A 106 -6.96 -26.45 18.93
CA ASP A 106 -7.08 -27.06 17.60
C ASP A 106 -8.53 -27.51 17.33
N THR A 107 -9.18 -28.13 18.32
CA THR A 107 -10.59 -28.54 18.21
C THR A 107 -11.54 -27.34 18.12
N LEU A 108 -11.29 -26.27 18.89
CA LEU A 108 -12.05 -25.03 18.78
C LEU A 108 -11.90 -24.39 17.40
N GLU A 109 -10.70 -24.40 16.83
CA GLU A 109 -10.45 -23.86 15.49
C GLU A 109 -11.20 -24.66 14.42
N ALA A 110 -11.18 -26.00 14.50
CA ALA A 110 -11.99 -26.85 13.63
C ALA A 110 -13.49 -26.55 13.77
N TYR A 111 -14.00 -26.40 15.01
CA TYR A 111 -15.41 -26.03 15.21
C TYR A 111 -15.75 -24.64 14.69
N ARG A 112 -14.83 -23.67 14.77
CA ARG A 112 -15.03 -22.34 14.17
C ARG A 112 -15.10 -22.40 12.64
N GLN A 113 -14.26 -23.20 12.00
CA GLN A 113 -14.31 -23.40 10.55
C GLN A 113 -15.65 -24.03 10.13
N TYR A 114 -16.12 -25.02 10.88
CA TYR A 114 -17.45 -25.59 10.64
C TYR A 114 -18.56 -24.57 10.88
N ASP A 115 -18.47 -23.76 11.93
CA ASP A 115 -19.45 -22.72 12.22
C ASP A 115 -19.51 -21.66 11.11
N GLU A 116 -18.36 -21.17 10.64
CA GLU A 116 -18.28 -20.22 9.54
C GLU A 116 -18.87 -20.80 8.24
N PHE A 117 -18.53 -22.06 7.92
CA PHE A 117 -19.13 -22.77 6.81
C PHE A 117 -20.66 -22.89 6.95
N LEU A 118 -21.16 -23.30 8.13
CA LEU A 118 -22.60 -23.43 8.36
C LEU A 118 -23.31 -22.07 8.27
N HIS A 119 -22.67 -20.97 8.66
CA HIS A 119 -23.22 -19.63 8.45
C HIS A 119 -23.24 -19.22 6.97
N SER A 120 -22.24 -19.62 6.19
CA SER A 120 -22.20 -19.33 4.74
C SER A 120 -23.31 -20.00 3.94
N ILE A 121 -23.80 -21.15 4.40
CA ILE A 121 -24.85 -21.91 3.71
C ILE A 121 -26.26 -21.53 4.18
N ILE A 122 -26.38 -20.69 5.23
CA ILE A 122 -27.66 -20.16 5.67
C ILE A 122 -28.11 -19.06 4.71
N PRO A 123 -29.29 -19.19 4.07
CA PRO A 123 -29.83 -18.12 3.25
C PRO A 123 -30.17 -16.88 4.09
N ASN A 124 -29.85 -15.69 3.57
CA ASN A 124 -30.08 -14.41 4.24
C ASN A 124 -31.50 -14.30 4.82
N GLY A 125 -31.62 -14.24 6.15
CA GLY A 125 -32.88 -14.04 6.87
C GLY A 125 -33.51 -15.28 7.51
N LYS A 126 -32.85 -16.45 7.49
CA LYS A 126 -33.25 -17.62 8.29
C LYS A 126 -32.35 -17.79 9.50
N ASP A 127 -32.93 -18.21 10.63
CA ASP A 127 -32.17 -18.53 11.84
C ASP A 127 -31.51 -19.92 11.70
N PHE A 128 -30.33 -20.10 12.31
CA PHE A 128 -29.56 -21.35 12.28
C PHE A 128 -30.41 -22.57 12.67
N ASP A 129 -31.14 -22.47 13.79
CA ASP A 129 -32.00 -23.54 14.31
C ASP A 129 -33.20 -23.85 13.42
N SER A 130 -33.64 -22.89 12.60
CA SER A 130 -34.75 -23.07 11.68
C SER A 130 -34.32 -23.75 10.38
N HIS A 131 -33.06 -23.59 9.99
CA HIS A 131 -32.52 -24.11 8.74
C HIS A 131 -32.00 -25.55 8.87
N PHE A 132 -31.33 -25.87 9.97
CA PHE A 132 -30.71 -27.18 10.19
C PHE A 132 -31.57 -28.12 11.05
N GLN A 133 -32.77 -28.43 10.59
CA GLN A 133 -33.70 -29.33 11.30
C GLN A 133 -33.42 -30.82 11.05
N SER A 134 -32.77 -31.16 9.94
CA SER A 134 -32.40 -32.55 9.58
C SER A 134 -31.04 -32.58 8.88
N PRO A 135 -30.17 -33.58 9.18
CA PRO A 135 -28.89 -33.79 8.50
C PRO A 135 -29.01 -33.88 6.97
N GLU A 136 -30.16 -34.28 6.45
CA GLU A 136 -30.44 -34.39 5.02
C GLU A 136 -30.32 -33.04 4.29
N THR A 137 -30.56 -31.92 4.99
CA THR A 137 -30.48 -30.57 4.39
C THR A 137 -29.04 -30.25 3.98
N LEU A 138 -28.08 -30.64 4.81
CA LEU A 138 -26.66 -30.44 4.52
C LEU A 138 -26.15 -31.41 3.45
N LEU A 139 -26.61 -32.66 3.49
CA LEU A 139 -26.29 -33.65 2.45
C LEU A 139 -26.77 -33.19 1.07
N LYS A 140 -28.00 -32.66 0.99
CA LYS A 140 -28.52 -32.10 -0.25
C LYS A 140 -27.68 -30.93 -0.75
N TYR A 141 -27.22 -30.06 0.15
CA TYR A 141 -26.32 -28.96 -0.24
C TYR A 141 -24.98 -29.48 -0.80
N PHE A 142 -24.41 -30.53 -0.21
CA PHE A 142 -23.22 -31.18 -0.76
C PHE A 142 -23.49 -31.81 -2.14
N ASP A 143 -24.64 -32.47 -2.32
CA ASP A 143 -25.05 -33.02 -3.61
C ASP A 143 -25.23 -31.90 -4.66
N ASP A 144 -25.82 -30.77 -4.28
CA ASP A 144 -26.01 -29.59 -5.15
C ASP A 144 -24.65 -29.00 -5.57
N ILE A 145 -23.70 -28.86 -4.63
CA ILE A 145 -22.31 -28.44 -4.93
C ILE A 145 -21.60 -29.45 -5.83
N GLU A 146 -21.75 -30.74 -5.56
CA GLU A 146 -21.10 -31.79 -6.36
C GLU A 146 -21.62 -31.75 -7.80
N GLN A 147 -22.93 -31.61 -7.98
CA GLN A 147 -23.54 -31.45 -9.29
C GLN A 147 -23.06 -30.17 -10.00
N GLU A 148 -22.97 -29.04 -9.30
CA GLU A 148 -22.43 -27.79 -9.86
C GLU A 148 -20.97 -27.95 -10.28
N ASN A 149 -20.13 -28.57 -9.44
CA ASN A 149 -18.72 -28.82 -9.76
C ASN A 149 -18.55 -29.77 -10.95
N LEU A 150 -19.38 -30.82 -11.03
CA LEU A 150 -19.39 -31.74 -12.17
C LEU A 150 -19.84 -31.04 -13.45
N PHE A 151 -20.86 -30.18 -13.37
CA PHE A 151 -21.33 -29.38 -14.49
C PHE A 151 -20.26 -28.38 -14.97
N LEU A 152 -19.58 -27.71 -14.04
CA LEU A 152 -18.48 -26.82 -14.36
C LEU A 152 -17.35 -27.60 -15.04
N LEU A 153 -16.98 -28.77 -14.51
CA LEU A 153 -15.94 -29.62 -15.09
C LEU A 153 -16.29 -30.05 -16.51
N ASP A 154 -17.54 -30.48 -16.74
CA ASP A 154 -18.05 -30.83 -18.07
C ASP A 154 -17.98 -29.61 -19.02
N GLN A 155 -18.40 -28.42 -18.57
CA GLN A 155 -18.25 -27.20 -19.37
C GLN A 155 -16.79 -26.85 -19.68
N PHE A 156 -15.89 -26.97 -18.70
CA PHE A 156 -14.47 -26.73 -18.91
C PHE A 156 -13.91 -27.70 -19.95
N GLN A 157 -14.28 -28.98 -19.87
CA GLN A 157 -13.84 -29.97 -20.83
C GLN A 157 -14.41 -29.67 -22.23
N ASN A 158 -15.71 -29.41 -22.34
CA ASN A 158 -16.36 -29.07 -23.62
C ASN A 158 -15.73 -27.84 -24.28
N ARG A 159 -15.47 -26.76 -23.53
CA ARG A 159 -14.78 -25.58 -24.06
C ARG A 159 -13.35 -25.87 -24.47
N THR A 160 -12.64 -26.71 -23.71
CA THR A 160 -11.28 -27.11 -24.06
C THR A 160 -11.26 -27.89 -25.37
N GLU A 161 -12.20 -28.83 -25.55
CA GLU A 161 -12.36 -29.58 -26.81
C GLU A 161 -12.75 -28.68 -28.00
N GLU A 162 -13.59 -27.66 -27.78
CA GLU A 162 -13.91 -26.66 -28.81
C GLU A 162 -12.67 -25.87 -29.23
N ILE A 163 -11.88 -25.39 -28.26
CA ILE A 163 -10.63 -24.69 -28.50
C ILE A 163 -9.65 -25.59 -29.26
N GLU A 164 -9.48 -26.85 -28.86
CA GLU A 164 -8.60 -27.79 -29.55
C GLU A 164 -9.05 -28.02 -31.00
N LYS A 165 -10.36 -28.19 -31.24
CA LYS A 165 -10.89 -28.32 -32.61
C LYS A 165 -10.57 -27.09 -33.44
N ASP A 166 -10.75 -25.89 -32.91
CA ASP A 166 -10.46 -24.66 -33.64
C ASP A 166 -8.95 -24.48 -33.87
N MET A 167 -8.11 -24.81 -32.90
CA MET A 167 -6.65 -24.84 -33.09
C MET A 167 -6.24 -25.76 -34.24
N THR A 168 -6.77 -26.98 -34.30
CA THR A 168 -6.46 -27.90 -35.40
C THR A 168 -6.99 -27.43 -36.76
N LYS A 169 -8.09 -26.65 -36.80
CA LYS A 169 -8.57 -26.04 -38.04
C LYS A 169 -7.63 -24.92 -38.48
N TYR A 170 -7.27 -24.01 -37.59
CA TYR A 170 -6.34 -22.93 -37.89
C TYR A 170 -4.97 -23.44 -38.32
N ASP A 171 -4.45 -24.50 -37.70
CA ASP A 171 -3.21 -25.14 -38.13
C ASP A 171 -3.33 -25.70 -39.55
N LYS A 172 -4.46 -26.32 -39.91
CA LYS A 172 -4.69 -26.82 -41.27
C LYS A 172 -4.79 -25.68 -42.28
N ASP A 173 -5.54 -24.64 -41.97
CA ASP A 173 -5.70 -23.47 -42.84
C ASP A 173 -4.37 -22.74 -43.03
N MET A 174 -3.59 -22.57 -41.95
CA MET A 174 -2.25 -21.98 -42.00
C MET A 174 -1.33 -22.79 -42.91
N ASN A 175 -1.30 -24.11 -42.79
CA ASN A 175 -0.51 -24.97 -43.67
C ASN A 175 -0.96 -24.87 -45.15
N GLN A 176 -2.26 -24.72 -45.42
CA GLN A 176 -2.76 -24.48 -46.78
C GLN A 176 -2.34 -23.11 -47.30
N TYR A 177 -2.44 -22.07 -46.49
CA TYR A 177 -1.98 -20.73 -46.84
C TYR A 177 -0.48 -20.71 -47.11
N ASP A 178 0.35 -21.32 -46.26
CA ASP A 178 1.80 -21.42 -46.47
C ASP A 178 2.15 -22.17 -47.76
N ALA A 179 1.42 -23.24 -48.09
CA ALA A 179 1.58 -23.96 -49.34
C ALA A 179 1.22 -23.08 -50.56
N THR A 180 0.07 -22.39 -50.53
CA THR A 180 -0.33 -21.48 -51.61
C THR A 180 0.61 -20.29 -51.73
N TYR A 181 1.07 -19.73 -50.62
CA TYR A 181 2.03 -18.64 -50.56
C TYR A 181 3.38 -19.06 -51.15
N SER A 182 3.85 -20.26 -50.85
CA SER A 182 5.07 -20.81 -51.43
C SER A 182 4.97 -20.93 -52.96
N VAL A 183 3.84 -21.44 -53.47
CA VAL A 183 3.57 -21.53 -54.92
C VAL A 183 3.47 -20.13 -55.55
N LEU A 184 2.78 -19.19 -54.90
CA LEU A 184 2.61 -17.85 -55.41
C LEU A 184 3.94 -17.09 -55.43
N LYS A 185 4.77 -17.27 -54.39
CA LYS A 185 6.11 -16.71 -54.30
C LYS A 185 7.00 -17.25 -55.42
N GLU A 186 7.02 -18.56 -55.64
CA GLU A 186 7.75 -19.16 -56.77
C GLU A 186 7.24 -18.65 -58.12
N ARG A 187 5.93 -18.42 -58.25
CA ARG A 187 5.33 -17.82 -59.46
C ARG A 187 5.73 -16.36 -59.65
N VAL A 188 5.77 -15.57 -58.58
CA VAL A 188 6.22 -14.17 -58.62
C VAL A 188 7.70 -14.09 -58.98
N ASP A 189 8.54 -14.94 -58.37
CA ASP A 189 9.97 -15.01 -58.64
C ASP A 189 10.27 -15.45 -60.09
N SER A 190 9.35 -16.16 -60.75
CA SER A 190 9.47 -16.61 -62.14
C SER A 190 8.82 -15.67 -63.17
N LEU A 191 8.15 -14.60 -62.75
CA LEU A 191 7.64 -13.59 -63.68
C LEU A 191 8.81 -12.73 -64.24
N PRO A 192 8.86 -12.50 -65.57
CA PRO A 192 9.86 -11.62 -66.14
C PRO A 192 9.65 -10.19 -65.63
N VAL A 193 10.68 -9.60 -65.04
CA VAL A 193 10.70 -8.20 -64.62
C VAL A 193 10.58 -7.32 -65.86
N VAL A 194 9.40 -6.77 -66.10
CA VAL A 194 9.17 -5.71 -67.09
C VAL A 194 9.66 -4.39 -66.47
N PRO A 195 10.52 -3.61 -67.14
CA PRO A 195 10.86 -2.28 -66.66
C PRO A 195 9.61 -1.39 -66.68
N GLU A 196 9.27 -0.80 -65.54
CA GLU A 196 8.06 0.00 -65.32
C GLU A 196 7.90 1.14 -66.36
N GLU A 197 6.78 1.15 -67.09
CA GLU A 197 6.27 2.37 -67.71
C GLU A 197 5.53 3.20 -66.65
N GLN A 198 6.07 4.38 -66.35
CA GLN A 198 5.47 5.36 -65.46
C GLN A 198 4.13 5.84 -66.04
N THR A 199 3.03 5.40 -65.45
CA THR A 199 1.70 5.94 -65.73
C THR A 199 1.41 7.08 -64.76
N GLU A 200 1.63 8.33 -65.19
CA GLU A 200 1.16 9.51 -64.47
C GLU A 200 -0.38 9.56 -64.48
N LEU A 201 -0.99 9.60 -63.30
CA LEU A 201 -2.44 9.76 -63.11
C LEU A 201 -2.86 11.23 -63.34
N MET A 202 -4.05 11.46 -63.92
CA MET A 202 -4.58 12.81 -64.21
C MET A 202 -4.77 13.69 -62.95
N GLU A 203 -4.32 14.95 -63.02
CA GLU A 203 -4.33 15.96 -61.93
C GLU A 203 -5.68 16.17 -61.23
N GLY A 204 -6.81 15.93 -61.89
CA GLY A 204 -8.14 16.14 -61.32
C GLY A 204 -8.47 15.24 -60.12
N ASN A 205 -7.99 13.99 -60.13
CA ASN A 205 -8.26 13.03 -59.04
C ASN A 205 -7.32 13.21 -57.85
N VAL A 206 -6.16 13.85 -58.07
CA VAL A 206 -5.19 14.13 -57.00
C VAL A 206 -5.72 15.25 -56.10
N HIS A 207 -6.29 16.31 -56.67
CA HIS A 207 -6.84 17.42 -55.90
C HIS A 207 -8.06 17.07 -55.05
N GLU A 208 -8.92 16.16 -55.51
CA GLU A 208 -10.08 15.72 -54.75
C GLU A 208 -9.68 14.83 -53.57
N SER A 209 -8.70 13.92 -53.77
CA SER A 209 -8.11 13.13 -52.69
C SER A 209 -7.39 14.01 -51.68
N GLU A 210 -6.57 14.96 -52.14
CA GLU A 210 -5.88 15.91 -51.25
C GLU A 210 -6.86 16.78 -50.46
N PHE A 211 -7.97 17.20 -51.05
CA PHE A 211 -9.00 17.96 -50.34
C PHE A 211 -9.65 17.13 -49.21
N ILE A 212 -9.99 15.87 -49.50
CA ILE A 212 -10.57 14.96 -48.51
C ILE A 212 -9.57 14.68 -47.39
N ASP A 213 -8.31 14.42 -47.72
CA ASP A 213 -7.26 14.16 -46.74
C ASP A 213 -7.00 15.39 -45.84
N ASN A 214 -6.99 16.59 -46.43
CA ASN A 214 -6.86 17.84 -45.68
C ASN A 214 -8.06 18.08 -44.75
N GLU A 215 -9.29 17.79 -45.20
CA GLU A 215 -10.48 17.95 -44.36
C GLU A 215 -10.53 16.90 -43.24
N LEU A 216 -10.12 15.66 -43.52
CA LEU A 216 -9.98 14.61 -42.49
C LEU A 216 -8.95 15.00 -41.43
N GLN A 217 -7.81 15.56 -41.83
CA GLN A 217 -6.82 16.09 -40.89
C GLN A 217 -7.37 17.25 -40.07
N ARG A 218 -8.12 18.18 -40.70
CA ARG A 218 -8.75 19.31 -40.01
C ARG A 218 -9.73 18.84 -38.94
N LEU A 219 -10.58 17.87 -39.28
CA LEU A 219 -11.55 17.28 -38.34
C LEU A 219 -10.85 16.51 -37.22
N SER A 220 -9.83 15.71 -37.54
CA SER A 220 -9.03 14.99 -36.54
C SER A 220 -8.37 15.95 -35.53
N ASN A 221 -7.79 17.05 -36.01
CA ASN A 221 -7.21 18.09 -35.15
C ASN A 221 -8.26 18.80 -34.29
N LEU A 222 -9.45 19.05 -34.84
CA LEU A 222 -10.55 19.66 -34.09
C LEU A 222 -10.99 18.74 -32.95
N ILE A 223 -11.22 17.45 -33.24
CA ILE A 223 -11.59 16.41 -32.26
C ILE A 223 -10.54 16.32 -31.16
N TYR A 224 -9.27 16.29 -31.52
CA TYR A 224 -8.16 16.29 -30.56
C TYR A 224 -8.19 17.54 -29.66
N SER A 225 -8.37 18.72 -30.25
CA SER A 225 -8.42 19.98 -29.49
C SER A 225 -9.59 20.03 -28.50
N THR A 226 -10.74 19.48 -28.87
CA THR A 226 -11.91 19.38 -27.98
C THR A 226 -11.69 18.35 -26.90
N PHE A 227 -11.12 17.20 -27.24
CA PHE A 227 -10.81 16.13 -26.29
C PHE A 227 -9.84 16.61 -25.20
N VAL A 228 -8.74 17.27 -25.60
CA VAL A 228 -7.76 17.84 -24.65
C VAL A 228 -8.40 18.91 -23.76
N LYS A 229 -9.28 19.76 -24.29
CA LYS A 229 -10.01 20.77 -23.47
C LYS A 229 -10.94 20.12 -22.44
N CYS A 230 -11.59 19.02 -22.79
CA CYS A 230 -12.55 18.35 -21.92
C CYS A 230 -11.86 17.47 -20.85
N PHE A 231 -10.82 16.73 -21.21
CA PHE A 231 -10.22 15.70 -20.34
C PHE A 231 -8.80 16.00 -19.88
N GLY A 232 -8.13 17.02 -20.43
CA GLY A 232 -6.79 17.45 -20.00
C GLY A 232 -5.65 16.48 -20.32
N THR A 233 -5.94 15.33 -20.93
CA THR A 233 -4.98 14.29 -21.31
C THR A 233 -4.75 14.29 -22.82
N GLY A 234 -3.50 14.37 -23.24
CA GLY A 234 -3.12 14.11 -24.62
C GLY A 234 -3.16 12.60 -24.86
N SER A 235 -4.02 12.13 -25.76
CA SER A 235 -4.15 10.71 -26.07
C SER A 235 -3.77 10.42 -27.52
N SER A 236 -3.10 9.29 -27.76
CA SER A 236 -2.75 8.78 -29.10
C SER A 236 -3.87 7.94 -29.72
N LEU A 237 -5.08 8.04 -29.17
CA LEU A 237 -6.25 7.30 -29.60
C LEU A 237 -6.68 7.72 -31.02
N SER A 238 -7.40 6.85 -31.73
CA SER A 238 -7.99 7.19 -33.02
C SER A 238 -9.06 8.28 -32.86
N ALA A 239 -9.27 9.10 -33.89
CA ALA A 239 -10.29 10.17 -33.86
C ALA A 239 -11.69 9.62 -33.51
N ILE A 240 -12.00 8.38 -33.93
CA ILE A 240 -13.27 7.71 -33.66
C ILE A 240 -13.39 7.35 -32.16
N THR A 241 -12.35 6.78 -31.56
CA THR A 241 -12.40 6.40 -30.15
C THR A 241 -12.37 7.63 -29.22
N MET A 242 -11.76 8.74 -29.65
CA MET A 242 -11.89 10.02 -28.92
C MET A 242 -13.32 10.56 -28.93
N LEU A 243 -14.05 10.42 -30.04
CA LEU A 243 -15.46 10.85 -30.12
C LEU A 243 -16.37 10.01 -29.23
N GLU A 244 -16.16 8.69 -29.19
CA GLU A 244 -16.93 7.77 -28.33
C GLU A 244 -16.76 8.10 -26.84
N ILE A 245 -15.51 8.39 -26.41
CA ILE A 245 -15.24 8.80 -25.02
C ILE A 245 -15.86 10.17 -24.71
N LEU A 246 -15.85 11.11 -25.67
CA LEU A 246 -16.52 12.40 -25.51
C LEU A 246 -18.02 12.24 -25.36
N GLU A 247 -18.65 11.36 -26.15
CA GLU A 247 -20.07 11.06 -26.08
C GLU A 247 -20.45 10.48 -24.71
N GLN A 248 -19.73 9.45 -24.26
CA GLN A 248 -19.94 8.87 -22.94
C GLN A 248 -19.77 9.90 -21.81
N GLY A 249 -18.74 10.74 -21.90
CA GLY A 249 -18.51 11.79 -20.91
C GLY A 249 -19.63 12.83 -20.87
N MET A 250 -20.23 13.15 -22.02
CA MET A 250 -21.39 14.04 -22.09
C MET A 250 -22.63 13.39 -21.50
N GLU A 251 -22.88 12.11 -21.77
CA GLU A 251 -24.01 11.36 -21.23
C GLU A 251 -23.93 11.26 -19.69
N ASP A 252 -22.76 10.91 -19.15
CA ASP A 252 -22.48 10.89 -17.71
C ASP A 252 -22.76 12.25 -17.04
N LEU A 253 -22.40 13.35 -17.70
CA LEU A 253 -22.67 14.70 -17.20
C LEU A 253 -24.17 15.02 -17.22
N TYR A 254 -24.90 14.60 -18.26
CA TYR A 254 -26.35 14.78 -18.31
C TYR A 254 -27.05 14.03 -17.18
N ASP A 255 -26.63 12.80 -16.88
CA ASP A 255 -27.17 12.04 -15.76
C ASP A 255 -26.87 12.70 -14.42
N ARG A 256 -25.63 13.15 -14.21
CA ARG A 256 -25.25 13.85 -12.97
C ARG A 256 -26.02 15.16 -12.76
N ILE A 257 -26.33 15.89 -13.83
CA ILE A 257 -27.12 17.12 -13.77
C ILE A 257 -28.53 16.86 -13.22
N GLN A 258 -29.11 15.68 -13.45
CA GLN A 258 -30.46 15.34 -12.94
C GLN A 258 -30.50 15.30 -11.40
N TYR A 259 -29.37 14.98 -10.75
CA TYR A 259 -29.27 14.91 -9.28
C TYR A 259 -28.90 16.26 -8.64
N VAL A 260 -28.61 17.30 -9.42
CA VAL A 260 -28.30 18.63 -8.90
C VAL A 260 -29.59 19.36 -8.52
N LYS A 261 -29.63 19.93 -7.30
CA LYS A 261 -30.80 20.67 -6.81
C LYS A 261 -31.23 21.78 -7.79
N PRO A 262 -32.53 21.88 -8.15
CA PRO A 262 -33.02 22.86 -9.11
C PRO A 262 -32.70 24.32 -8.76
N SER A 263 -32.63 24.65 -7.46
CA SER A 263 -32.27 25.99 -6.98
C SER A 263 -30.85 26.40 -7.37
N PHE A 264 -29.89 25.50 -7.19
CA PHE A 264 -28.48 25.73 -7.55
C PHE A 264 -28.29 25.79 -9.07
N ARG A 265 -29.01 24.94 -9.82
CA ARG A 265 -29.01 24.95 -11.30
C ARG A 265 -29.48 26.30 -11.84
N ASN A 266 -30.61 26.80 -11.35
CA ASN A 266 -31.20 28.05 -11.85
C ASN A 266 -30.35 29.28 -11.51
N GLU A 267 -29.71 29.30 -10.33
CA GLU A 267 -28.77 30.36 -9.95
C GLU A 267 -27.55 30.39 -10.88
N LYS A 268 -26.94 29.24 -11.14
CA LYS A 268 -25.82 29.14 -12.09
C LYS A 268 -26.22 29.50 -13.52
N MET A 269 -27.40 29.08 -13.97
CA MET A 269 -27.93 29.45 -15.28
C MET A 269 -28.09 30.98 -15.40
N SER A 270 -28.64 31.65 -14.38
CA SER A 270 -28.78 33.11 -14.36
C SER A 270 -27.43 33.83 -14.42
N ILE A 271 -26.39 33.29 -13.78
CA ILE A 271 -25.04 33.84 -13.85
C ILE A 271 -24.46 33.71 -15.26
N ILE A 272 -24.59 32.54 -15.89
CA ILE A 272 -24.09 32.28 -17.24
C ILE A 272 -24.84 33.14 -18.28
N ASP A 273 -26.16 33.27 -18.15
CA ASP A 273 -26.96 34.08 -19.07
C ASP A 273 -26.65 35.57 -18.93
N LYS A 274 -26.39 36.07 -17.71
CA LYS A 274 -25.86 37.42 -17.50
C LYS A 274 -24.50 37.62 -18.16
N GLN A 275 -23.61 36.63 -18.09
CA GLN A 275 -22.29 36.70 -18.73
C GLN A 275 -22.39 36.69 -20.26
N ARG A 276 -23.23 35.83 -20.84
CA ARG A 276 -23.50 35.80 -22.28
C ARG A 276 -24.07 37.12 -22.78
N HIS A 277 -25.04 37.68 -22.05
CA HIS A 277 -25.61 38.97 -22.41
C HIS A 277 -24.58 40.11 -22.34
N LEU A 278 -23.73 40.12 -21.30
CA LEU A 278 -22.63 41.08 -21.21
C LEU A 278 -21.61 40.93 -22.35
N GLN A 279 -21.37 39.70 -22.80
CA GLN A 279 -20.46 39.43 -23.91
C GLN A 279 -21.06 39.86 -25.25
N GLU A 280 -22.32 39.56 -25.50
CA GLU A 280 -23.06 40.03 -26.69
C GLU A 280 -23.08 41.57 -26.77
N LEU A 281 -23.30 42.25 -25.62
CA LEU A 281 -23.24 43.71 -25.56
C LEU A 281 -21.83 44.24 -25.89
N ARG A 282 -20.77 43.56 -25.45
CA ARG A 282 -19.39 43.93 -25.80
C ARG A 282 -19.12 43.73 -27.29
N ASP A 283 -19.49 42.58 -27.84
CA ASP A 283 -19.29 42.27 -29.26
C ASP A 283 -20.08 43.23 -30.15
N GLU A 284 -21.30 43.62 -29.75
CA GLU A 284 -22.09 44.59 -30.50
C GLU A 284 -21.51 46.01 -30.41
N ALA A 285 -20.96 46.40 -29.25
CA ALA A 285 -20.23 47.65 -29.10
C ALA A 285 -18.98 47.69 -29.99
N GLU A 286 -18.21 46.60 -30.02
CA GLU A 286 -17.00 46.46 -30.84
C GLU A 286 -17.34 46.47 -32.34
N ARG A 287 -18.43 45.80 -32.77
CA ARG A 287 -18.91 45.90 -34.15
C ARG A 287 -19.32 47.32 -34.53
N LYS A 288 -20.01 48.04 -33.64
CA LYS A 288 -20.39 49.44 -33.87
C LYS A 288 -19.16 50.34 -33.96
N GLU A 289 -18.16 50.13 -33.11
CA GLU A 289 -16.90 50.85 -33.15
C GLU A 289 -16.13 50.56 -34.44
N ALA A 290 -15.99 49.29 -34.83
CA ALA A 290 -15.33 48.90 -36.09
C ALA A 290 -16.03 49.51 -37.32
N GLN A 291 -17.37 49.50 -37.35
CA GLN A 291 -18.13 50.16 -38.41
C GLN A 291 -17.95 51.69 -38.42
N GLN A 292 -17.85 52.33 -37.25
CA GLN A 292 -17.53 53.76 -37.16
C GLN A 292 -16.12 54.06 -37.65
N GLN A 293 -15.14 53.24 -37.24
CA GLN A 293 -13.74 53.36 -37.69
C GLN A 293 -13.64 53.15 -39.21
N GLU A 294 -14.31 52.16 -39.79
CA GLU A 294 -14.32 51.92 -41.23
C GLU A 294 -14.95 53.09 -42.01
N LYS A 295 -16.06 53.66 -41.51
CA LYS A 295 -16.67 54.86 -42.09
C LYS A 295 -15.76 56.08 -41.99
N MET A 296 -15.10 56.28 -40.85
CA MET A 296 -14.12 57.35 -40.64
C MET A 296 -12.96 57.23 -41.63
N LEU A 297 -12.40 56.02 -41.78
CA LEU A 297 -11.32 55.74 -42.73
C LEU A 297 -11.75 56.00 -44.18
N LYS A 298 -12.93 55.51 -44.60
CA LYS A 298 -13.47 55.78 -45.95
C LYS A 298 -13.74 57.27 -46.18
N ALA A 299 -14.19 58.01 -45.18
CA ALA A 299 -14.38 59.46 -45.27
C ALA A 299 -13.04 60.20 -45.43
N ILE A 300 -12.01 59.80 -44.67
CA ILE A 300 -10.64 60.32 -44.80
C ILE A 300 -10.08 60.00 -46.20
N GLU A 301 -10.24 58.77 -46.70
CA GLU A 301 -9.82 58.39 -48.05
C GLU A 301 -10.53 59.20 -49.14
N ARG A 302 -11.84 59.46 -48.97
CA ARG A 302 -12.61 60.28 -49.90
C ARG A 302 -12.19 61.75 -49.86
N ALA A 303 -11.88 62.30 -48.69
CA ALA A 303 -11.36 63.65 -48.53
C ALA A 303 -9.94 63.80 -49.12
N LYS A 304 -9.13 62.73 -49.07
CA LYS A 304 -7.79 62.68 -49.66
C LYS A 304 -7.79 62.46 -51.19
N LYS A 305 -8.90 62.04 -51.79
CA LYS A 305 -8.99 61.88 -53.25
C LYS A 305 -9.11 63.26 -53.93
N PRO A 306 -8.25 63.58 -54.91
CA PRO A 306 -8.30 64.86 -55.61
C PRO A 306 -9.58 64.98 -56.45
N ILE A 307 -10.20 66.16 -56.44
CA ILE A 307 -11.49 66.42 -57.10
C ILE A 307 -11.33 66.32 -58.64
N PRO A 308 -12.04 65.42 -59.34
CA PRO A 308 -11.91 65.26 -60.79
C PRO A 308 -12.64 66.38 -61.55
N LYS A 309 -11.95 67.07 -62.46
CA LYS A 309 -12.52 68.09 -63.36
C LYS A 309 -13.19 67.40 -64.56
N LYS A 310 -14.44 67.72 -64.85
CA LYS A 310 -15.21 67.15 -65.99
C LYS A 310 -15.04 67.99 -67.25
N ASN A 311 -14.65 67.35 -68.36
CA ASN A 311 -14.73 67.91 -69.71
C ASN A 311 -16.11 67.60 -70.30
N GLY A 312 -16.87 68.63 -70.68
CA GLY A 312 -18.29 68.53 -71.05
C GLY A 312 -18.58 68.25 -72.53
N LYS A 313 -19.79 67.72 -72.79
CA LYS A 313 -20.59 67.82 -74.04
C LYS A 313 -22.09 67.64 -73.70
N PRO A 314 -23.03 68.09 -74.55
CA PRO A 314 -24.05 69.08 -74.17
C PRO A 314 -25.38 68.51 -73.65
N ILE A 315 -26.12 69.38 -72.97
CA ILE A 315 -27.43 69.18 -72.37
C ILE A 315 -28.47 68.81 -73.44
N ARG A 316 -29.12 67.64 -73.30
CA ARG A 316 -30.37 67.29 -73.99
C ARG A 316 -31.53 67.29 -73.00
N GLY A 317 -32.64 67.89 -73.41
CA GLY A 317 -33.87 68.06 -72.62
C GLY A 317 -34.57 66.74 -72.26
N ARG A 318 -35.36 66.81 -71.19
CA ARG A 318 -35.88 65.71 -70.37
C ARG A 318 -36.97 64.88 -71.05
N MET A 319 -36.93 63.57 -70.81
CA MET A 319 -38.11 62.69 -70.65
C MET A 319 -37.78 61.75 -69.48
N LEU A 320 -38.62 61.71 -68.45
CA LEU A 320 -38.45 60.82 -67.30
C LEU A 320 -38.79 59.37 -67.69
N PRO A 321 -37.86 58.40 -67.57
CA PRO A 321 -38.19 56.98 -67.68
C PRO A 321 -38.95 56.52 -66.43
N ASN A 322 -39.96 55.70 -66.66
CA ASN A 322 -40.90 55.16 -65.68
C ASN A 322 -40.17 54.47 -64.50
N MET A 323 -40.36 54.97 -63.28
CA MET A 323 -39.89 54.29 -62.07
C MET A 323 -40.81 53.09 -61.82
N PHE A 324 -40.36 51.88 -62.17
CA PHE A 324 -40.93 50.66 -61.62
C PHE A 324 -40.57 50.60 -60.13
N ILE A 325 -41.40 51.22 -59.30
CA ILE A 325 -41.43 50.95 -57.86
C ILE A 325 -42.05 49.57 -57.73
N LYS A 326 -41.26 48.55 -57.33
CA LYS A 326 -41.83 47.27 -56.89
C LYS A 326 -42.79 47.58 -55.73
N LYS A 327 -44.08 47.33 -55.92
CA LYS A 327 -45.07 47.36 -54.85
C LYS A 327 -44.76 46.20 -53.91
N ASP A 328 -44.42 46.49 -52.66
CA ASP A 328 -44.49 45.50 -51.59
C ASP A 328 -45.96 45.16 -51.34
N GLU A 329 -46.45 44.10 -52.00
CA GLU A 329 -47.81 43.59 -51.85
C GLU A 329 -48.13 43.23 -50.38
N GLU A 330 -47.11 42.89 -49.58
CA GLU A 330 -47.26 42.60 -48.15
C GLU A 330 -47.52 43.86 -47.30
N ALA A 331 -46.86 44.99 -47.62
CA ALA A 331 -47.07 46.24 -46.91
C ALA A 331 -48.45 46.87 -47.22
N GLU A 332 -48.97 46.70 -48.45
CA GLU A 332 -50.33 47.12 -48.80
C GLU A 332 -51.39 46.25 -48.12
N ARG A 333 -51.18 44.92 -48.02
CA ARG A 333 -52.10 44.02 -47.29
C ARG A 333 -52.21 44.37 -45.81
N GLN A 334 -51.10 44.67 -45.14
CA GLN A 334 -51.12 45.06 -43.73
C GLN A 334 -51.85 46.39 -43.51
N ARG A 335 -51.62 47.39 -44.37
CA ARG A 335 -52.34 48.67 -44.30
C ARG A 335 -53.84 48.54 -44.57
N MET A 336 -54.26 47.62 -45.43
CA MET A 336 -55.68 47.35 -45.68
C MET A 336 -56.35 46.63 -44.51
N LEU A 337 -55.65 45.71 -43.84
CA LEU A 337 -56.13 45.08 -42.61
C LEU A 337 -56.22 46.08 -41.45
N GLU A 338 -55.23 46.95 -41.28
CA GLU A 338 -55.31 48.04 -40.30
C GLU A 338 -56.45 49.02 -40.62
N ARG A 339 -56.67 49.36 -41.89
CA ARG A 339 -57.80 50.21 -42.29
C ARG A 339 -59.15 49.56 -42.01
N LYS A 340 -59.35 48.29 -42.38
CA LYS A 340 -60.60 47.56 -42.06
C LYS A 340 -60.81 47.45 -40.56
N ARG A 341 -59.75 47.17 -39.79
CA ARG A 341 -59.82 47.13 -38.32
C ARG A 341 -60.19 48.50 -37.73
N ILE A 342 -59.69 49.59 -38.31
CA ILE A 342 -60.03 50.96 -37.89
C ILE A 342 -61.45 51.33 -38.30
N GLU A 343 -61.93 50.92 -39.48
CA GLU A 343 -63.33 51.10 -39.93
C GLU A 343 -64.31 50.33 -39.06
N ASP A 344 -64.02 49.06 -38.76
CA ASP A 344 -64.84 48.23 -37.85
C ASP A 344 -64.86 48.83 -36.42
N LEU A 345 -63.76 49.44 -35.96
CA LEU A 345 -63.71 50.16 -34.69
C LEU A 345 -64.46 51.49 -34.72
N LEU A 346 -64.54 52.17 -35.86
CA LEU A 346 -65.16 53.50 -35.98
C LEU A 346 -66.68 53.43 -36.17
N TYR A 347 -67.20 52.42 -36.86
CA TYR A 347 -68.62 52.36 -37.26
C TYR A 347 -69.40 51.18 -36.65
N GLY A 348 -68.75 50.20 -36.03
CA GLY A 348 -69.41 48.99 -35.52
C GLY A 348 -69.99 48.13 -36.66
N PRO A 349 -70.41 46.87 -36.40
CA PRO A 349 -70.93 46.01 -37.46
C PRO A 349 -72.23 46.58 -38.03
N ASP A 350 -72.27 46.74 -39.36
CA ASP A 350 -73.48 47.17 -40.07
C ASP A 350 -74.64 46.20 -39.78
N LEU A 351 -75.79 46.74 -39.33
CA LEU A 351 -77.05 46.01 -39.19
C LEU A 351 -77.60 45.70 -40.60
N GLU A 352 -78.00 44.43 -40.81
CA GLU A 352 -78.45 43.76 -42.06
C GLU A 352 -79.00 44.61 -43.22
#